data_AF-A0A0F9PXJ5-F1
#
_entry.id   AF-A0A0F9PXJ5-F1
#
_cell.length_a   1.000
_cell.length_b   1.000
_cell.length_c   1.000
_cell.angle_alpha   90.00
_cell.angle_beta   90.00
_cell.angle_gamma   90.00
#
_symmetry.space_group_name_H-M   'P 1'
#
loop_
_entity.id
_entity.type
_entity.pdbx_description
1 polymer ?
#
loop_
_entity_poly.entity_id
_entity_poly.type
_entity_poly.pdbx_seq_one_letter_code
_entity_poly.pdbx_strand_id
1 'polypeptide(L)' 'MNEEKLKKVRDELNRVSPSFCMAKWYHVSMHLHTGMNHSCYHPAPHKISLDEIRQNPGALHNTQWKKEQRK' A
#
# COMPACT_ATOMS: atom_id res chain seq x y z
N MET A 1 -21.95 -10.43 11.16
CA MET A 1 -21.91 -9.48 10.02
C MET A 1 -22.66 -10.13 8.86
N ASN A 2 -23.59 -9.42 8.21
CA ASN A 2 -24.44 -9.99 7.15
C ASN A 2 -23.59 -10.38 5.91
N GLU A 3 -23.80 -11.57 5.34
CA GLU A 3 -23.07 -12.09 4.17
C GLU A 3 -23.26 -11.20 2.94
N GLU A 4 -24.47 -10.68 2.73
CA GLU A 4 -24.78 -9.76 1.63
C GLU A 4 -23.94 -8.48 1.70
N LYS A 5 -23.75 -7.96 2.92
CA LYS A 5 -22.91 -6.78 3.16
C LYS A 5 -21.44 -7.06 2.83
N LEU A 6 -20.95 -8.26 3.15
CA LEU A 6 -19.58 -8.68 2.82
C LEU A 6 -19.35 -8.77 1.30
N LYS A 7 -20.30 -9.36 0.57
CA LYS A 7 -20.23 -9.46 -0.90
C LYS A 7 -20.22 -8.08 -1.53
N LYS A 8 -21.11 -7.18 -1.09
CA LYS A 8 -21.14 -5.79 -1.56
C LYS A 8 -19.81 -5.08 -1.35
N VAL A 9 -19.22 -5.17 -0.16
CA VAL A 9 -17.92 -4.56 0.13
C VAL A 9 -16.83 -5.15 -0.78
N ARG A 10 -16.76 -6.49 -0.90
CA ARG A 10 -15.79 -7.14 -1.80
C ARG A 10 -15.92 -6.63 -3.23
N ASP A 11 -17.14 -6.55 -3.75
CA ASP A 11 -17.39 -6.14 -5.14
C ASP A 11 -17.03 -4.67 -5.36
N GLU A 12 -17.31 -3.79 -4.39
CA GLU A 12 -16.87 -2.39 -4.42
C GLU A 12 -15.34 -2.27 -4.41
N LEU A 13 -14.64 -3.05 -3.60
CA LEU A 13 -13.17 -3.06 -3.57
C LEU A 13 -12.58 -3.59 -4.89
N ASN A 14 -13.17 -4.65 -5.44
CA ASN A 14 -12.74 -5.24 -6.71
C ASN A 14 -12.91 -4.29 -7.90
N ARG A 15 -13.89 -3.37 -7.86
CA ARG A 15 -14.05 -2.31 -8.87
C ARG A 15 -12.86 -1.35 -8.90
N VAL A 16 -12.13 -1.19 -7.79
CA VAL A 16 -10.87 -0.42 -7.75
C VAL A 16 -9.72 -1.27 -8.28
N SER A 17 -9.56 -2.48 -7.75
CA SER A 17 -8.64 -3.50 -8.26
C SER A 17 -8.95 -4.84 -7.59
N PRO A 18 -8.84 -5.99 -8.30
CA PRO A 18 -8.90 -7.31 -7.67
C PRO A 18 -7.80 -7.56 -6.62
N SER A 19 -6.75 -6.71 -6.60
CA SER A 19 -5.67 -6.72 -5.61
C SER A 19 -5.80 -5.60 -4.57
N PHE A 20 -6.91 -4.86 -4.57
CA PHE A 20 -7.10 -3.73 -3.66
C PHE A 20 -7.23 -4.21 -2.21
N CYS A 21 -6.34 -3.71 -1.36
CA CYS A 21 -6.36 -3.99 0.08
C CYS A 21 -6.65 -2.71 0.85
N MET A 22 -7.79 -2.67 1.56
CA MET A 22 -8.17 -1.55 2.43
C MET A 22 -7.10 -1.25 3.47
N ALA A 23 -6.56 -2.29 4.13
CA ALA A 23 -5.56 -2.11 5.18
C ALA A 23 -4.31 -1.36 4.69
N LYS A 24 -3.91 -1.55 3.43
CA LYS A 24 -2.77 -0.85 2.83
C LYS A 24 -2.98 0.67 2.80
N TRP A 25 -4.21 1.11 2.54
CA TRP A 25 -4.56 2.52 2.41
C TRP A 25 -4.92 3.17 3.74
N TYR A 26 -5.67 2.45 4.58
CA TYR A 26 -6.07 2.94 5.90
C TYR A 26 -4.90 2.97 6.90
N HIS A 27 -3.94 2.05 6.77
CA HIS A 27 -2.81 1.94 7.68
C HIS A 27 -1.48 2.17 6.96
N VAL A 28 -1.33 3.32 6.31
CA VAL A 28 -0.04 3.77 5.79
C VAL A 28 0.56 4.83 6.69
N SER A 29 1.76 4.56 7.19
CA SER A 29 2.55 5.51 7.98
C SER A 29 3.77 5.94 7.15
N MET A 30 3.96 7.24 6.98
CA MET A 30 5.14 7.82 6.33
C MET A 30 6.02 8.48 7.38
N HIS A 31 7.21 7.93 7.61
CA HIS A 31 8.21 8.46 8.52
C HIS A 31 9.12 9.43 7.74
N LEU A 32 8.61 10.63 7.44
CA LEU A 32 9.28 11.59 6.57
C LEU A 32 10.68 12.00 7.07
N HIS A 33 10.87 12.10 8.39
CA HIS A 33 12.15 12.45 9.00
C HIS A 33 13.26 11.40 8.77
N THR A 34 12.90 10.13 8.59
CA THR A 34 13.86 9.04 8.28
C THR A 34 13.84 8.62 6.81
N GLY A 35 12.89 9.15 6.03
CA GLY A 35 12.67 8.74 4.64
C GLY A 35 12.15 7.31 4.50
N MET A 36 11.39 6.82 5.50
CA MET A 36 10.85 5.46 5.53
C MET A 36 9.33 5.46 5.46
N ASN A 37 8.74 4.32 5.10
CA ASN A 37 7.29 4.13 5.18
C ASN A 37 6.95 2.73 5.70
N HIS A 38 5.72 2.57 6.19
CA HIS A 38 5.17 1.29 6.62
C HIS A 38 3.73 1.19 6.14
N SER A 39 3.47 0.30 5.18
CA SER A 39 2.11 0.04 4.70
C SER A 39 1.56 -1.18 5.41
N CYS A 40 0.33 -1.11 5.94
CA CYS A 40 -0.36 -2.22 6.62
C CYS A 40 0.49 -3.03 7.62
N TYR A 41 1.52 -2.41 8.17
CA TYR A 41 2.57 -3.05 8.96
C TYR A 41 3.34 -4.21 8.27
N HIS A 42 3.22 -4.33 6.95
CA HIS A 42 3.88 -5.35 6.13
C HIS A 42 4.19 -4.86 4.71
N PRO A 43 5.42 -5.02 4.18
CA PRO A 43 6.61 -5.61 4.83
C PRO A 43 7.22 -4.66 5.88
N ALA A 44 8.33 -5.06 6.51
CA ALA A 44 9.03 -4.22 7.49
C ALA A 44 9.44 -2.85 6.88
N PRO A 45 9.54 -1.78 7.70
CA PRO A 45 9.94 -0.47 7.20
C PRO A 45 11.30 -0.50 6.51
N HIS A 46 11.40 0.16 5.36
CA HIS A 46 12.65 0.31 4.61
C HIS A 46 12.78 1.76 4.10
N LYS A 47 14.00 2.15 3.74
CA LYS A 47 14.24 3.47 3.16
C LYS A 47 13.67 3.57 1.75
N ILE A 48 13.03 4.70 1.48
CA ILE A 48 12.51 5.03 0.16
C ILE A 48 13.66 5.60 -0.68
N SER A 49 13.83 5.12 -1.91
CA SER A 49 14.84 5.63 -2.83
C SER A 49 14.45 7.04 -3.32
N LEU A 50 15.37 8.00 -3.19
CA LEU A 50 15.18 9.36 -3.71
C LEU A 50 15.08 9.37 -5.24
N ASP A 51 15.83 8.51 -5.92
CA ASP A 51 15.77 8.41 -7.38
C ASP A 51 14.42 7.87 -7.84
N GLU A 52 13.85 6.92 -7.10
CA GLU A 52 12.50 6.42 -7.37
C GLU A 52 11.45 7.51 -7.16
N ILE A 53 11.56 8.31 -6.09
CA ILE A 53 10.66 9.45 -5.83
C ILE A 53 10.76 10.51 -6.94
N ARG A 54 11.97 10.84 -7.39
CA ARG A 54 12.19 11.81 -8.47
C ARG A 54 11.50 11.39 -9.77
N GLN A 55 11.52 10.11 -10.10
CA GLN A 55 10.86 9.57 -11.28
C GLN A 55 9.34 9.44 -11.09
N ASN A 56 8.90 9.07 -9.89
CA ASN A 56 7.50 8.88 -9.56
C ASN A 56 7.23 9.15 -8.06
N PRO A 57 6.53 10.24 -7.71
CA PRO A 57 6.16 10.54 -6.33
C PRO A 57 5.37 9.42 -5.63
N GLY A 58 4.69 8.55 -6.39
CA GLY A 58 3.99 7.37 -5.87
C GLY A 58 4.92 6.34 -5.19
N ALA A 59 6.24 6.43 -5.40
CA ALA A 59 7.24 5.66 -4.67
C ALA A 59 7.20 5.92 -3.16
N LEU A 60 6.70 7.08 -2.71
CA LEU A 60 6.47 7.37 -1.28
C LEU A 60 5.58 6.34 -0.59
N HIS A 61 4.69 5.68 -1.31
CA HIS A 61 3.81 4.64 -0.79
C HIS A 61 4.18 3.24 -1.28
N ASN A 62 4.56 3.11 -2.54
CA ASN A 62 4.66 1.83 -3.24
C ASN A 62 5.97 1.69 -4.04
N THR A 63 7.08 1.59 -3.33
CA THR A 63 8.42 1.41 -3.93
C THR A 63 8.54 0.15 -4.78
N GLN A 64 9.51 0.09 -5.69
CA GLN A 64 9.82 -1.12 -6.47
C GLN A 64 10.13 -2.31 -5.57
N TRP A 65 10.94 -2.12 -4.53
CA TRP A 65 11.21 -3.16 -3.54
C TRP A 65 9.93 -3.75 -2.94
N LYS A 66 8.94 -2.93 -2.54
CA LYS A 66 7.65 -3.44 -2.03
C LYS A 66 6.87 -4.22 -3.09
N LYS A 67 7.02 -3.89 -4.38
CA LYS A 67 6.36 -4.62 -5.47
C LYS A 67 7.05 -5.97 -5.71
N GLU A 68 8.37 -6.03 -5.56
CA GLU A 68 9.15 -7.28 -5.63
C GLU A 68 8.80 -8.24 -4.51
N GLN A 69 8.62 -7.76 -3.27
CA GLN A 69 8.19 -8.60 -2.13
C GLN A 69 6.78 -9.21 -2.27
N ARG A 70 6.00 -8.80 -3.28
CA ARG A 70 4.65 -9.31 -3.56
C ARG A 70 4.59 -10.24 -4.76
N LYS A 71 5.69 -10.38 -5.48
CA LYS A 71 5.85 -11.36 -6.56
C LYS A 71 6.28 -12.68 -5.96
#